data_AF-A0A6G0Q2L7-F1
#
_entry.id   AF-A0A6G0Q2L7-F1
#
_cell.length_a   1.000
_cell.length_b   1.000
_cell.length_c   1.000
_cell.angle_alpha   90.00
_cell.angle_beta   90.00
_cell.angle_gamma   90.00
#
_symmetry.space_group_name_H-M   'P 1'
#
loop_
_entity.id
_entity.type
_entity.pdbx_description
1 polymer ?
#
loop_
_entity_poly.entity_id
_entity_poly.type
_entity_poly.pdbx_seq_one_letter_code
_entity_poly.pdbx_strand_id
1 'polypeptide(L)'
;MIYPMPLINDLLEDLDKVLWYCSLDMANGFWVVTMTDRARAISAFITPFGLFEWNRMPFGLKNAPQIYQRMLDNALYGFTRIP
;
A
#
# COMPACT_ATOMS: atom_id res chain seq x y z
N MET A 1 14.18 1.44 4.54
CA MET A 1 14.42 1.61 3.09
C MET A 1 13.20 2.28 2.52
N ILE A 2 13.37 3.44 1.87
CA ILE A 2 12.27 4.21 1.27
C ILE A 2 11.97 3.59 -0.10
N TYR A 3 10.70 3.30 -0.38
CA TYR A 3 10.27 2.89 -1.73
C TYR A 3 10.06 4.15 -2.57
N PRO A 4 10.65 4.25 -3.78
CA PRO A 4 10.45 5.41 -4.64
C PRO A 4 9.01 5.43 -5.15
N MET A 5 8.29 6.49 -4.80
CA MET A 5 6.95 6.73 -5.34
C MET A 5 7.10 7.48 -6.68
N PRO A 6 6.35 7.10 -7.72
CA PRO A 6 6.41 7.76 -9.02
C PRO A 6 5.90 9.21 -8.99
N LEU A 7 6.35 10.01 -9.96
CA LEU A 7 5.80 11.29 -10.37
C LEU A 7 4.27 11.20 -10.56
N ILE A 8 3.47 12.11 -9.99
CA ILE A 8 2.07 12.25 -10.46
C ILE A 8 2.07 12.55 -11.96
N ASN A 9 2.97 13.40 -12.44
CA ASN A 9 3.05 13.71 -13.87
C ASN A 9 3.38 12.46 -14.69
N ASP A 10 4.35 11.65 -14.25
CA ASP A 10 4.74 10.40 -14.91
C ASP A 10 3.59 9.37 -14.94
N LEU A 11 2.75 9.33 -13.89
CA LEU A 11 1.58 8.45 -13.83
C LEU A 11 0.44 8.88 -14.75
N LEU A 12 0.36 10.17 -15.07
CA LEU A 12 -0.70 10.74 -15.90
C LEU A 12 -0.28 10.86 -17.38
N GLU A 13 1.02 10.71 -17.66
CA GLU A 13 1.55 10.65 -19.01
C GLU A 13 0.91 9.48 -19.76
N ASP A 14 0.48 9.69 -21.00
CA ASP A 14 -0.27 8.75 -21.86
C ASP A 14 -1.75 8.49 -21.54
N LEU A 15 -2.33 9.13 -20.51
CA LEU A 15 -3.79 9.05 -20.33
C LEU A 15 -4.52 9.54 -21.59
N ASP A 16 -4.08 10.66 -22.18
CA ASP A 16 -4.68 11.29 -23.36
C ASP A 16 -4.85 10.38 -24.60
N LYS A 17 -4.16 9.24 -24.65
CA LYS A 17 -4.21 8.25 -25.73
C LYS A 17 -5.35 7.23 -25.59
N VAL A 18 -6.11 7.24 -24.50
CA VAL A 18 -7.13 6.22 -24.18
C VAL A 18 -8.55 6.82 -24.16
N LEU A 19 -9.52 6.11 -24.74
CA LEU A 19 -10.92 6.56 -24.83
C LEU A 19 -11.74 6.26 -23.57
N TRP A 20 -11.41 5.19 -22.84
CA TRP A 20 -12.17 4.71 -21.68
C TRP A 20 -11.24 4.39 -20.51
N TYR A 21 -11.64 4.82 -19.31
CA TYR A 21 -10.90 4.58 -18.08
C TYR A 21 -11.76 3.79 -17.09
N CYS A 22 -11.10 2.93 -16.32
CA CYS A 22 -11.68 2.25 -15.18
C CYS A 22 -10.82 2.55 -13.95
N SER A 23 -11.44 3.09 -12.90
CA SER A 23 -10.80 3.27 -11.59
C SER A 23 -11.26 2.15 -10.67
N LEU A 24 -10.30 1.47 -10.04
CA LEU A 24 -10.55 0.41 -9.08
C LEU A 24 -9.91 0.82 -7.75
N ASP A 25 -10.72 0.84 -6.69
CA ASP A 25 -10.24 1.05 -5.33
C ASP A 25 -10.25 -0.26 -4.55
N MET A 26 -9.16 -0.53 -3.84
CA MET A 26 -9.07 -1.68 -2.96
C MET A 26 -9.48 -1.28 -1.55
N ALA A 27 -10.75 -1.49 -1.22
CA ALA A 27 -11.27 -1.26 0.12
C ALA A 27 -10.42 -2.00 1.17
N ASN A 28 -9.94 -1.27 2.18
CA ASN A 28 -9.05 -1.77 3.22
C ASN A 28 -7.73 -2.38 2.69
N GLY A 29 -7.20 -1.88 1.57
CA GLY A 29 -6.02 -2.45 0.90
C GLY A 29 -4.79 -2.68 1.80
N PHE A 30 -4.57 -1.85 2.83
CA PHE A 30 -3.46 -2.07 3.76
C PHE A 30 -3.58 -3.36 4.56
N TRP A 31 -4.79 -3.84 4.86
CA TRP A 31 -5.00 -5.05 5.66
C TRP A 31 -4.61 -6.34 4.95
N VAL A 32 -4.31 -6.27 3.65
CA VAL A 32 -3.80 -7.40 2.88
C VAL A 32 -2.36 -7.73 3.27
N VAL A 33 -1.61 -6.72 3.74
CA VAL A 33 -0.19 -6.87 4.08
C VAL A 33 -0.02 -7.41 5.49
N THR A 34 0.78 -8.47 5.60
CA THR A 34 1.13 -9.11 6.88
C THR A 34 2.20 -8.33 7.61
N MET A 35 2.05 -8.17 8.93
CA MET A 35 3.05 -7.52 9.77
C MET A 35 4.16 -8.50 10.18
N THR A 36 5.41 -8.05 10.16
CA THR A 36 6.52 -8.78 10.80
C THR A 36 6.34 -8.78 12.33
N ASP A 37 6.90 -9.75 13.06
CA ASP A 37 6.77 -9.81 14.53
C ASP A 37 7.21 -8.52 15.23
N ARG A 38 8.33 -7.93 14.77
CA ARG A 38 8.82 -6.64 15.27
C ARG A 38 7.79 -5.52 15.04
N ALA A 39 7.16 -5.50 13.87
CA ALA A 39 6.17 -4.49 13.52
C ALA A 39 4.87 -4.66 14.33
N ARG A 40 4.46 -5.90 14.65
CA ARG A 40 3.30 -6.15 15.51
C ARG A 40 3.53 -5.56 16.90
N ALA A 41 4.66 -5.89 17.50
CA ALA A 41 5.01 -5.45 18.85
C ALA A 41 5.04 -3.91 19.00
N ILE A 42 5.55 -3.18 18.00
CA ILE A 42 5.56 -1.70 18.02
C ILE A 42 4.20 -1.08 17.70
N SER A 43 3.29 -1.84 17.08
CA SER A 43 1.94 -1.39 16.72
C SER A 43 0.90 -1.65 17.81
N ALA A 44 1.34 -2.13 18.98
CA ALA A 44 0.44 -2.45 20.07
C ALA A 44 -0.31 -1.21 20.57
N PHE A 45 -1.58 -1.39 20.92
CA PHE A 45 -2.48 -0.35 21.40
C PHE A 45 -3.29 -0.83 22.60
N ILE A 46 -3.65 0.12 23.47
CA ILE A 46 -4.38 -0.15 24.70
C ILE A 46 -5.85 0.18 24.49
N THR A 47 -6.71 -0.72 24.94
CA THR A 47 -8.15 -0.50 25.10
C THR A 47 -8.53 -0.73 26.57
N PRO A 48 -9.73 -0.34 27.01
CA PRO A 48 -10.24 -0.71 28.33
C PRO A 48 -10.27 -2.23 28.60
N PHE A 49 -10.21 -3.05 27.55
CA PHE A 49 -10.25 -4.52 27.62
C PHE A 49 -8.88 -5.18 27.57
N GLY A 50 -7.80 -4.41 27.42
CA GLY A 50 -6.44 -4.93 27.41
C GLY A 50 -5.55 -4.35 26.31
N LEU A 51 -4.35 -4.94 26.20
CA LEU A 51 -3.34 -4.62 25.19
C LEU A 51 -3.52 -5.54 23.99
N PHE A 52 -3.60 -4.95 22.80
CA PHE A 52 -3.77 -5.67 21.53
C PHE A 52 -2.68 -5.25 20.54
N GLU A 53 -2.37 -6.13 19.58
CA GLU A 53 -1.42 -5.86 18.50
C GLU A 53 -2.03 -6.16 17.13
N TRP A 54 -1.49 -5.53 16.09
CA TRP A 54 -1.97 -5.72 14.72
C TRP A 54 -1.25 -6.86 14.00
N ASN A 55 -2.01 -7.83 13.50
CA ASN A 55 -1.50 -8.92 12.64
C ASN A 55 -1.37 -8.53 11.16
N ARG A 56 -2.11 -7.50 10.76
CA ARG A 56 -2.14 -6.93 9.41
C ARG A 56 -1.87 -5.44 9.51
N MET A 57 -1.34 -4.84 8.46
CA MET A 57 -0.87 -3.46 8.50
C MET A 57 -2.03 -2.49 8.80
N PRO A 58 -2.01 -1.78 9.94
CA PRO A 58 -3.05 -0.82 10.29
C PRO A 58 -2.89 0.50 9.52
N PHE A 59 -3.96 1.30 9.52
CA PHE A 59 -3.90 2.68 9.07
C PHE A 59 -3.05 3.54 10.01
N GLY A 60 -2.46 4.61 9.47
CA GLY A 60 -1.69 5.59 10.24
C GLY A 60 -0.18 5.30 10.36
N LEU A 61 0.29 4.14 9.90
CA LEU A 61 1.74 3.90 9.82
C LEU A 61 2.37 4.73 8.69
N LYS A 62 3.41 5.49 9.01
CA LYS A 62 4.13 6.37 8.06
C LYS A 62 4.52 5.68 6.75
N ASN A 63 4.96 4.43 6.82
CA ASN A 63 5.48 3.69 5.68
C ASN A 63 4.42 2.82 4.98
N ALA A 64 3.17 2.79 5.47
CA ALA A 64 2.13 1.91 4.92
C ALA A 64 1.86 2.13 3.41
N PRO A 65 1.73 3.38 2.91
CA PRO A 65 1.50 3.62 1.49
C PRO A 65 2.65 3.09 0.61
N GLN A 66 3.89 3.25 1.06
CA GLN A 66 5.08 2.81 0.32
C GLN A 66 5.19 1.29 0.24
N ILE A 67 4.90 0.59 1.34
CA ILE A 67 4.89 -0.87 1.38
C ILE A 67 3.78 -1.40 0.47
N TYR A 68 2.61 -0.75 0.50
CA TYR A 68 1.48 -1.12 -0.34
C TYR A 68 1.76 -0.89 -1.84
N GLN A 69 2.36 0.25 -2.20
CA GLN A 69 2.77 0.52 -3.59
C GLN A 69 3.74 -0.55 -4.09
N ARG A 70 4.78 -0.86 -3.31
CA ARG A 70 5.73 -1.93 -3.65
C ARG A 70 5.06 -3.28 -3.87
N MET A 71 4.06 -3.61 -3.05
CA MET A 71 3.29 -4.84 -3.20
C MET A 71 2.52 -4.83 -4.53
N LEU A 72 1.85 -3.73 -4.86
CA LEU A 72 1.11 -3.59 -6.12
C LEU A 72 2.03 -3.68 -7.34
N ASP A 73 3.17 -2.98 -7.33
CA ASP A 73 4.12 -3.00 -8.44
C ASP A 73 4.67 -4.41 -8.69
N ASN A 74 4.94 -5.17 -7.61
CA ASN A 74 5.34 -6.57 -7.72
C ASN A 74 4.21 -7.46 -8.25
N ALA A 75 2.96 -7.24 -7.82
CA ALA A 75 1.81 -8.04 -8.22
C ALA A 75 1.41 -7.80 -9.69
N LEU A 76 1.60 -6.58 -10.18
CA LEU A 76 1.31 -6.16 -11.55
C LEU A 76 2.52 -6.28 -12.48
N TYR A 77 3.67 -6.72 -11.95
CA TYR A 77 4.89 -6.90 -12.74
C TYR A 77 4.63 -7.83 -13.93
N GLY A 78 4.91 -7.33 -15.14
CA GLY A 78 4.68 -8.04 -16.40
C GLY A 78 3.29 -7.81 -17.02
N PHE A 79 2.34 -7.21 -16.30
CA PHE A 79 1.04 -6.78 -16.83
C PHE A 79 1.01 -5.28 -17.13
N THR A 80 1.75 -4.48 -16.37
CA THR A 80 1.90 -3.04 -16.60
C THR A 80 3.20 -2.74 -17.34
N ARG A 81 3.12 -1.87 -18.36
CA ARG A 81 4.30 -1.17 -18.87
C ARG A 81 4.59 -0.02 -17.91
N ILE A 82 5.28 -0.31 -16.82
CA ILE A 82 5.88 0.75 -16.02
C ILE A 82 7.14 1.16 -16.79
N PRO A 83 7.32 2.45 -17.17
CA PRO A 83 8.61 2.91 -17.66
C PRO A 83 9.72 2.69 -16.61
#